data_AF-X0VUE6-F1
#
_entry.id   AF-X0VUE6-F1
#
_cell.length_a   1.000
_cell.length_b   1.000
_cell.length_c   1.000
_cell.angle_alpha   90.00
_cell.angle_beta   90.00
_cell.angle_gamma   90.00
#
_symmetry.space_group_name_H-M   'P 1'
#
loop_
_entity.id
_entity.type
_entity.pdbx_description
1 polymer ?
#
loop_
_entity_poly.entity_id
_entity_poly.type
_entity_poly.pdbx_seq_one_letter_code
_entity_poly.pdbx_strand_id
1 'polypeptide(L)'
;AVFISNFVVDMLDERYGEAAVPTVEDIQDLVERALMKHGHAKTAKAYILYRDLHNKLRDIRALIDANELIEGYLGRLDWRVNENSNMSFSLQGLNNHIFSAVNSAYWLNSLYPKAVRDAHINGDIHIHDLYILAVYCCGWDLHDLLLRGFGGVAGKIESKPPRHFRTALGQVVNFFFTIQGESAGAVAFSGFDTYLAPFIRYDGLGPKEVRQALQEFIFNMNVPTRVGFQTPFTNLTMDLVVPPTLASEHVIIGGEPRL
;
A
#
# COMPACT_ATOMS: atom_id res chain seq x y z
N ALA A 1 -16.11 -32.02 29.33
CA ALA A 1 -15.18 -30.97 29.78
C ALA A 1 -14.34 -31.47 30.95
N VAL A 2 -14.95 -31.74 32.12
CA VAL A 2 -14.25 -32.17 33.35
C VAL A 2 -13.32 -33.37 33.16
N PHE A 3 -13.76 -34.40 32.41
CA PHE A 3 -12.94 -35.58 32.14
C PHE A 3 -11.62 -35.27 31.40
N ILE A 4 -11.66 -34.43 30.36
CA ILE A 4 -10.47 -34.04 29.59
C ILE A 4 -9.54 -33.15 30.45
N SER A 5 -10.12 -32.24 31.24
CA SER A 5 -9.35 -31.38 32.13
C SER A 5 -8.58 -32.18 33.18
N ASN A 6 -9.22 -33.15 33.83
CA ASN A 6 -8.55 -34.01 34.82
C ASN A 6 -7.45 -34.84 34.17
N PHE A 7 -7.70 -35.39 32.98
CA PHE A 7 -6.69 -36.15 32.25
C PHE A 7 -5.46 -35.31 31.88
N VAL A 8 -5.64 -34.03 31.53
CA VAL A 8 -4.52 -33.12 31.27
C VAL A 8 -3.74 -32.82 32.55
N VAL A 9 -4.42 -32.68 33.69
CA VAL A 9 -3.76 -32.51 35.00
C VAL A 9 -2.92 -33.73 35.35
N ASP A 10 -3.46 -34.94 35.20
CA ASP A 10 -2.71 -36.17 35.46
C ASP A 10 -1.44 -36.26 34.57
N MET A 11 -1.55 -35.88 33.29
CA MET A 11 -0.40 -35.84 32.38
C MET A 11 0.63 -34.77 32.75
N LEU A 12 0.21 -33.66 33.35
CA LEU A 12 1.11 -32.61 33.83
C LEU A 12 1.87 -33.07 35.07
N ASP A 13 1.17 -33.67 36.03
CA ASP A 13 1.75 -34.20 37.27
C ASP A 13 2.77 -35.30 36.97
N GLU A 14 2.46 -36.20 36.02
CA GLU A 14 3.38 -37.26 35.58
C GLU A 14 4.64 -36.70 34.89
N ARG A 15 4.50 -35.62 34.11
CA ARG A 15 5.59 -35.09 33.27
C ARG A 15 6.49 -34.09 34.00
N TYR A 16 5.95 -33.30 34.92
CA TYR A 16 6.67 -32.19 35.57
C TYR A 16 6.87 -32.38 37.08
N GLY A 17 6.06 -33.20 37.74
CA GLY A 17 6.12 -33.44 39.19
C GLY A 17 6.05 -32.14 40.01
N GLU A 18 6.65 -32.14 41.21
CA GLU A 18 6.64 -30.96 42.10
C GLU A 18 7.75 -29.94 41.81
N ALA A 19 8.73 -30.28 40.97
CA ALA A 19 9.96 -29.50 40.82
C ALA A 19 10.02 -28.62 39.56
N ALA A 20 9.19 -28.88 38.54
CA ALA A 20 9.21 -28.16 37.28
C ALA A 20 7.87 -27.48 37.01
N VAL A 21 7.92 -26.23 36.52
CA VAL A 21 6.71 -25.47 36.17
C VAL A 21 6.48 -25.61 34.67
N PRO A 22 5.34 -26.17 34.22
CA PRO A 22 5.03 -26.30 32.79
C PRO A 22 4.81 -24.92 32.16
N THR A 23 5.24 -24.75 30.91
CA THR A 23 4.93 -23.53 30.15
C THR A 23 3.49 -23.55 29.62
N VAL A 24 3.00 -22.38 29.20
CA VAL A 24 1.68 -22.29 28.56
C VAL A 24 1.59 -23.18 27.32
N GLU A 25 2.65 -23.26 26.51
CA GLU A 25 2.69 -24.12 25.31
C GLU A 25 2.68 -25.61 25.67
N ASP A 26 3.37 -26.01 26.74
CA ASP A 26 3.35 -27.39 27.22
C ASP A 26 1.96 -27.85 27.63
N ILE A 27 1.21 -26.99 28.33
CA ILE A 27 -0.18 -27.26 28.73
C ILE A 27 -1.06 -27.37 27.47
N GLN A 28 -0.90 -26.45 26.52
CA GLN A 28 -1.69 -26.45 25.28
C GLN A 28 -1.45 -27.70 24.42
N ASP A 29 -0.21 -28.17 24.30
CA ASP A 29 0.14 -29.41 23.60
C ASP A 29 -0.43 -30.66 24.28
N LEU A 30 -0.55 -30.65 25.61
CA LEU A 30 -1.17 -31.73 26.36
C LEU A 30 -2.70 -31.74 26.18
N VAL A 31 -3.33 -30.56 26.13
CA VAL A 31 -4.77 -30.44 25.81
C VAL A 31 -5.06 -30.97 24.40
N GLU A 32 -4.24 -30.65 23.41
CA GLU A 32 -4.37 -31.16 22.04
C GLU A 32 -4.30 -32.69 22.00
N ARG A 33 -3.27 -33.27 22.65
CA ARG A 33 -3.07 -34.73 22.75
C ARG A 33 -4.23 -35.42 23.48
N ALA A 34 -4.72 -34.85 24.57
CA ALA A 34 -5.84 -35.39 25.33
C ALA A 34 -7.13 -35.42 24.52
N LEU A 35 -7.41 -34.37 23.75
CA LEU A 35 -8.58 -34.29 22.86
C LEU A 35 -8.50 -35.29 21.71
N MET A 36 -7.32 -35.48 21.10
CA MET A 36 -7.12 -36.48 20.05
C MET A 36 -7.24 -37.91 20.58
N LYS A 37 -6.62 -38.21 21.72
CA LYS A 37 -6.60 -39.56 22.33
C LYS A 37 -8.00 -40.06 22.69
N HIS A 38 -8.91 -39.15 23.07
CA HIS A 38 -10.28 -39.49 23.47
C HIS A 38 -11.31 -39.29 22.36
N GLY A 39 -10.89 -39.25 21.09
CA GLY A 39 -11.79 -39.23 19.94
C GLY A 39 -12.49 -37.89 19.68
N HIS A 40 -12.07 -36.81 20.32
CA HIS A 40 -12.62 -35.46 20.11
C HIS A 40 -11.91 -34.71 18.96
N ALA A 41 -11.69 -35.37 17.82
CA ALA A 41 -10.91 -34.84 16.71
C ALA A 41 -11.43 -33.48 16.18
N LYS A 42 -12.76 -33.28 16.13
CA LYS A 42 -13.36 -32.01 15.70
C LYS A 42 -13.01 -30.86 16.66
N THR A 43 -13.03 -31.12 17.96
CA THR A 43 -12.69 -30.15 19.00
C THR A 43 -11.19 -29.89 19.05
N ALA A 44 -10.36 -30.92 18.88
CA ALA A 44 -8.91 -30.78 18.77
C ALA A 44 -8.54 -29.85 17.60
N LYS A 45 -9.12 -30.07 16.41
CA LYS A 45 -8.89 -29.20 15.24
C LYS A 45 -9.30 -27.75 15.49
N ALA A 46 -10.46 -27.52 16.11
CA ALA A 46 -10.91 -26.17 16.46
C ALA A 46 -9.98 -25.50 17.48
N TYR A 47 -9.48 -26.26 18.46
CA TYR A 47 -8.54 -25.80 19.47
C TYR A 47 -7.17 -25.42 18.86
N ILE A 48 -6.64 -26.25 17.97
CA ILE A 48 -5.40 -25.97 17.22
C ILE A 48 -5.52 -24.67 16.42
N LEU A 49 -6.62 -24.52 15.66
CA LEU A 49 -6.87 -23.33 14.87
C LEU A 49 -7.07 -22.08 15.76
N TYR A 50 -7.73 -22.23 16.90
CA TYR A 50 -7.91 -21.15 17.87
C TYR A 50 -6.58 -20.70 18.48
N ARG A 51 -5.69 -21.65 18.83
CA ARG A 51 -4.34 -21.37 19.34
C ARG A 51 -3.49 -20.66 18.30
N ASP A 52 -3.46 -21.17 17.06
CA ASP A 52 -2.75 -20.55 15.96
C ASP A 52 -3.23 -19.12 15.71
N LEU A 53 -4.55 -18.89 15.70
CA LEU A 53 -5.13 -17.56 15.61
C LEU A 53 -4.73 -16.65 16.78
N HIS A 54 -4.76 -17.15 18.02
CA HIS A 54 -4.41 -16.37 19.21
C HIS A 54 -2.92 -16.06 19.30
N ASN A 55 -2.05 -16.97 18.84
CA ASN A 55 -0.61 -16.74 18.78
C ASN A 55 -0.30 -15.69 17.71
N LYS A 56 -0.92 -15.78 16.52
CA LYS A 56 -0.85 -14.71 15.50
C LYS A 56 -1.34 -13.37 16.02
N LEU A 57 -2.45 -13.33 16.76
CA LEU A 57 -2.97 -12.11 17.39
C LEU A 57 -2.04 -11.55 18.47
N ARG A 58 -1.37 -12.42 19.24
CA ARG A 58 -0.40 -12.01 20.26
C ARG A 58 0.86 -11.46 19.62
N ASP A 59 1.35 -12.10 18.56
CA ASP A 59 2.49 -11.60 17.78
C ASP A 59 2.15 -10.24 17.18
N ILE A 60 0.98 -10.08 16.57
CA ILE A 60 0.52 -8.80 16.02
C ILE A 60 0.39 -7.72 17.11
N ARG A 61 -0.16 -8.06 18.29
CA ARG A 61 -0.28 -7.13 19.43
C ARG A 61 1.07 -6.77 20.06
N ALA A 62 2.00 -7.73 20.12
CA ALA A 62 3.35 -7.51 20.64
C ALA A 62 4.23 -6.74 19.66
N LEU A 63 3.92 -6.79 18.36
CA LEU A 63 4.67 -6.08 17.31
C LEU A 63 4.42 -4.56 17.29
N ILE A 64 3.34 -4.07 17.91
CA ILE A 64 2.87 -2.69 17.75
C ILE A 64 2.20 -2.23 19.04
N ASP A 65 2.98 -1.97 20.09
CA ASP A 65 2.48 -1.08 21.14
C ASP A 65 2.33 0.31 20.49
N ALA A 66 1.09 0.73 20.29
CA ALA A 66 0.78 2.01 19.67
C ALA A 66 1.40 3.18 20.45
N ASN A 67 1.52 3.06 21.78
CA ASN A 67 2.18 4.08 22.59
C ASN A 67 3.68 4.10 22.30
N GLU A 68 4.32 2.94 22.23
CA GLU A 68 5.76 2.85 21.91
C GLU A 68 6.08 3.40 20.51
N LEU A 69 5.24 3.14 19.50
CA LEU A 69 5.43 3.71 18.16
C LEU A 69 5.28 5.23 18.15
N ILE A 70 4.28 5.76 18.86
CA ILE A 70 4.05 7.21 18.93
C ILE A 70 5.17 7.88 19.72
N GLU A 71 5.49 7.39 20.92
CA GLU A 71 6.55 7.92 21.77
C GLU A 71 7.92 7.76 21.09
N GLY A 72 8.18 6.63 20.43
CA GLY A 72 9.39 6.37 19.67
C GLY A 72 9.57 7.32 18.49
N TYR A 73 8.49 7.63 17.76
CA TYR A 73 8.52 8.65 16.72
C TYR A 73 8.76 10.04 17.31
N LEU A 74 8.02 10.44 18.35
CA LEU A 74 8.14 11.74 19.02
C LEU A 74 9.56 11.96 19.58
N GLY A 75 10.15 10.92 20.17
CA GLY A 75 11.51 10.90 20.69
C GLY A 75 12.60 10.67 19.64
N ARG A 76 12.24 10.37 18.39
CA ARG A 76 13.16 10.01 17.29
C ARG A 76 14.13 8.90 17.67
N LEU A 77 13.62 7.89 18.37
CA LEU A 77 14.43 6.83 18.98
C LEU A 77 14.86 5.75 17.98
N ASP A 78 14.20 5.66 16.82
CA ASP A 78 14.46 4.66 15.78
C ASP A 78 14.87 5.33 14.45
N TRP A 79 15.84 4.73 13.76
CA TRP A 79 16.24 5.13 12.40
C TRP A 79 15.08 5.04 11.41
N ARG A 80 14.08 4.19 11.66
CA ARG A 80 12.84 4.08 10.86
C ARG A 80 12.06 5.38 10.75
N VAL A 81 12.28 6.34 11.65
CA VAL A 81 11.74 7.70 11.54
C VAL A 81 12.31 8.42 10.31
N ASN A 82 13.53 8.08 9.88
CA ASN A 82 14.24 8.64 8.74
C ASN A 82 14.30 7.69 7.52
N GLU A 83 13.55 6.57 7.53
CA GLU A 83 13.60 5.60 6.43
C GLU A 83 13.15 6.20 5.09
N ASN A 84 12.20 7.14 5.14
CA ASN A 84 11.80 7.91 3.96
C ASN A 84 12.53 9.26 3.97
N SER A 85 13.58 9.37 3.17
CA SER A 85 14.40 10.58 3.04
C SER A 85 13.65 11.81 2.54
N ASN A 86 12.51 11.61 1.88
CA ASN A 86 11.65 12.68 1.39
C ASN A 86 10.64 13.15 2.46
N MET A 87 10.60 12.55 3.66
CA MET A 87 9.70 12.94 4.74
C MET A 87 10.45 13.72 5.83
N SER A 88 9.76 14.69 6.41
CA SER A 88 10.22 15.40 7.60
C SER A 88 9.35 15.08 8.81
N PHE A 89 9.90 15.31 10.00
CA PHE A 89 9.18 15.16 11.25
C PHE A 89 7.94 16.06 11.27
N SER A 90 6.78 15.44 11.14
CA SER A 90 5.47 16.09 11.10
C SER A 90 4.39 15.13 11.57
N LEU A 91 3.16 15.64 11.78
CA LEU A 91 1.99 14.80 12.06
C LEU A 91 1.77 13.76 10.95
N GLN A 92 1.99 14.14 9.70
CA GLN A 92 1.81 13.21 8.61
C GLN A 92 2.94 12.20 8.48
N GLY A 93 4.17 12.60 8.84
CA GLY A 93 5.28 11.65 9.02
C GLY A 93 4.98 10.63 10.12
N LEU A 94 4.32 11.04 11.21
CA LEU A 94 3.88 10.13 12.27
C LEU A 94 2.85 9.13 11.73
N ASN A 95 1.84 9.62 11.00
CA ASN A 95 0.83 8.77 10.37
C ASN A 95 1.48 7.73 9.44
N ASN A 96 2.45 8.15 8.62
CA ASN A 96 3.16 7.23 7.73
C ASN A 96 4.07 6.25 8.50
N HIS A 97 4.72 6.69 9.58
CA HIS A 97 5.54 5.82 10.42
C HIS A 97 4.71 4.69 11.05
N ILE A 98 3.56 5.03 11.64
CA ILE A 98 2.62 4.04 12.20
C ILE A 98 2.11 3.11 11.10
N PHE A 99 1.63 3.67 9.98
CA PHE A 99 1.12 2.88 8.86
C PHE A 99 2.17 1.91 8.30
N SER A 100 3.41 2.39 8.14
CA SER A 100 4.53 1.59 7.66
C SER A 100 4.85 0.42 8.59
N ALA A 101 4.91 0.67 9.90
CA ALA A 101 5.17 -0.37 10.89
C ALA A 101 4.09 -1.47 10.85
N VAL A 102 2.81 -1.06 10.80
CA VAL A 102 1.66 -1.98 10.74
C VAL A 102 1.69 -2.86 9.49
N ASN A 103 1.86 -2.25 8.32
CA ASN A 103 1.84 -3.00 7.07
C ASN A 103 3.07 -3.89 6.90
N SER A 104 4.26 -3.41 7.32
CA SER A 104 5.48 -4.21 7.27
C SER A 104 5.36 -5.47 8.13
N ALA A 105 4.80 -5.33 9.34
CA ALA A 105 4.53 -6.45 10.22
C ALA A 105 3.54 -7.45 9.59
N TYR A 106 2.49 -6.97 8.92
CA TYR A 106 1.53 -7.82 8.23
C TYR A 106 2.16 -8.57 7.05
N TRP A 107 2.91 -7.89 6.17
CA TRP A 107 3.64 -8.52 5.06
C TRP A 107 4.53 -9.66 5.54
N LEU A 108 5.39 -9.35 6.51
CA LEU A 108 6.45 -10.25 6.97
C LEU A 108 5.89 -11.46 7.73
N ASN A 109 4.82 -11.30 8.49
CA ASN A 109 4.30 -12.37 9.34
C ASN A 109 3.09 -13.11 8.76
N SER A 110 2.32 -12.49 7.86
CA SER A 110 1.08 -13.07 7.33
C SER A 110 1.19 -13.50 5.87
N LEU A 111 1.97 -12.80 5.04
CA LEU A 111 2.03 -13.04 3.60
C LEU A 111 3.30 -13.77 3.18
N TYR A 112 4.46 -13.31 3.64
CA TYR A 112 5.73 -13.93 3.27
C TYR A 112 6.01 -15.22 4.04
N PRO A 113 6.62 -16.23 3.39
CA PRO A 113 7.15 -17.38 4.10
C PRO A 113 8.21 -16.96 5.13
N LYS A 114 8.29 -17.71 6.24
CA LYS A 114 9.27 -17.47 7.32
C LYS A 114 10.69 -17.26 6.81
N ALA A 115 11.16 -18.06 5.86
CA ALA A 115 12.51 -17.94 5.30
C ALA A 115 12.75 -16.57 4.62
N VAL A 116 11.75 -16.03 3.92
CA VAL A 116 11.84 -14.71 3.25
C VAL A 116 11.85 -13.60 4.29
N ARG A 117 10.98 -13.69 5.29
CA ARG A 117 10.96 -12.75 6.42
C ARG A 117 12.30 -12.73 7.13
N ASP A 118 12.81 -13.89 7.51
CA ASP A 118 14.03 -14.00 8.30
C ASP A 118 15.23 -13.47 7.50
N ALA A 119 15.31 -13.76 6.18
CA ALA A 119 16.32 -13.18 5.30
C ALA A 119 16.24 -11.64 5.23
N HIS A 120 15.04 -11.06 5.24
CA HIS A 120 14.87 -9.61 5.30
C HIS A 120 15.29 -9.02 6.66
N ILE A 121 14.87 -9.64 7.77
CA ILE A 121 15.17 -9.18 9.13
C ILE A 121 16.67 -9.28 9.43
N ASN A 122 17.33 -10.35 8.95
CA ASN A 122 18.76 -10.57 9.14
C ASN A 122 19.62 -9.72 8.19
N GLY A 123 19.02 -9.03 7.21
CA GLY A 123 19.73 -8.22 6.23
C GLY A 123 20.37 -9.00 5.08
N ASP A 124 20.03 -10.28 4.91
CA ASP A 124 20.47 -11.09 3.76
C ASP A 124 19.84 -10.59 2.44
N ILE A 125 18.62 -10.04 2.53
CA ILE A 125 17.91 -9.36 1.44
C ILE A 125 17.21 -8.10 1.96
N HIS A 126 16.88 -7.17 1.05
CA HIS A 126 16.02 -6.04 1.38
C HIS A 126 14.75 -6.09 0.52
N ILE A 127 13.60 -6.20 1.17
CA ILE A 127 12.30 -6.14 0.51
C ILE A 127 11.84 -4.69 0.56
N HIS A 128 11.78 -4.07 -0.61
CA HIS A 128 11.38 -2.67 -0.73
C HIS A 128 9.88 -2.49 -0.48
N ASP A 129 9.52 -1.29 -0.03
CA ASP A 129 8.14 -0.78 -0.01
C ASP A 129 7.11 -1.57 0.81
N LEU A 130 7.55 -2.26 1.87
CA LEU A 130 6.68 -2.97 2.82
C LEU A 130 5.67 -2.05 3.55
N TYR A 131 5.80 -0.73 3.42
CA TYR A 131 4.94 0.22 4.09
C TYR A 131 3.51 0.27 3.54
N ILE A 132 3.26 -0.25 2.33
CA ILE A 132 1.94 -0.24 1.68
C ILE A 132 1.56 -1.63 1.16
N LEU A 133 0.27 -1.95 1.20
CA LEU A 133 -0.30 -3.19 0.66
C LEU A 133 -0.83 -2.96 -0.75
N ALA A 134 0.06 -2.58 -1.67
CA ALA A 134 -0.30 -2.25 -3.04
C ALA A 134 0.83 -2.63 -4.02
N VAL A 135 0.60 -2.33 -5.30
CA VAL A 135 1.62 -2.48 -6.35
C VAL A 135 2.74 -1.44 -6.18
N TYR A 136 3.91 -1.73 -6.77
CA TYR A 136 5.06 -0.82 -6.70
C TYR A 136 4.84 0.44 -7.54
N CYS A 137 5.07 0.37 -8.85
CA CYS A 137 4.91 1.50 -9.79
C CYS A 137 3.93 1.16 -10.88
N CYS A 138 3.29 2.19 -11.47
CA CYS A 138 2.32 2.01 -12.55
C CYS A 138 2.48 3.06 -13.65
N GLY A 139 2.55 2.59 -14.90
CA GLY A 139 2.32 3.41 -16.08
C GLY A 139 0.86 3.34 -16.49
N TRP A 140 0.25 4.49 -16.75
CA TRP A 140 -1.16 4.60 -17.08
C TRP A 140 -1.35 5.06 -18.51
N ASP A 141 -2.51 4.73 -19.06
CA ASP A 141 -2.91 5.16 -20.39
C ASP A 141 -3.60 6.53 -20.31
N LEU A 142 -2.93 7.56 -20.80
CA LEU A 142 -3.50 8.91 -20.88
C LEU A 142 -4.67 8.96 -21.87
N HIS A 143 -4.63 8.16 -22.94
CA HIS A 143 -5.72 8.10 -23.91
C HIS A 143 -7.02 7.65 -23.23
N ASP A 144 -6.95 6.65 -22.35
CA ASP A 144 -8.11 6.16 -21.60
C ASP A 144 -8.71 7.24 -20.68
N LEU A 145 -7.86 8.00 -19.99
CA LEU A 145 -8.28 9.14 -19.17
C LEU A 145 -8.98 10.22 -20.02
N LEU A 146 -8.47 10.52 -21.21
CA LEU A 146 -9.06 11.49 -22.12
C LEU A 146 -10.38 11.01 -22.73
N LEU A 147 -10.54 9.69 -22.91
CA LEU A 147 -11.73 9.07 -23.48
C LEU A 147 -12.87 8.96 -22.45
N ARG A 148 -12.57 8.50 -21.24
CA ARG A 148 -13.58 8.19 -20.22
C ARG A 148 -13.74 9.28 -19.17
N GLY A 149 -12.76 10.16 -19.03
CA GLY A 149 -12.66 11.09 -17.91
C GLY A 149 -12.16 10.38 -16.65
N PHE A 150 -12.20 11.10 -15.53
CA PHE A 150 -11.69 10.60 -14.26
C PHE A 150 -12.83 10.12 -13.36
N GLY A 151 -12.98 8.81 -13.21
CA GLY A 151 -14.07 8.19 -12.45
C GLY A 151 -13.95 6.66 -12.36
N GLY A 152 -15.08 6.00 -12.13
CA GLY A 152 -15.18 4.55 -12.02
C GLY A 152 -15.26 4.01 -10.58
N VAL A 153 -15.41 4.89 -9.58
CA VAL A 153 -15.44 4.51 -8.16
C VAL A 153 -16.80 4.85 -7.55
N ALA A 154 -17.52 3.81 -7.11
CA ALA A 154 -18.86 3.95 -6.54
C ALA A 154 -18.86 4.89 -5.32
N GLY A 155 -19.80 5.84 -5.31
CA GLY A 155 -19.96 6.81 -4.21
C GLY A 155 -18.93 7.94 -4.18
N LYS A 156 -18.11 8.10 -5.23
CA LYS A 156 -17.20 9.24 -5.41
C LYS A 156 -17.67 10.15 -6.55
N ILE A 157 -17.27 11.41 -6.49
CA ILE A 157 -17.53 12.37 -7.57
C ILE A 157 -16.60 12.04 -8.74
N GLU A 158 -17.17 12.05 -9.93
CA GLU A 158 -16.46 11.76 -11.17
C GLU A 158 -16.38 13.00 -12.06
N SER A 159 -15.32 13.09 -12.86
CA SER A 159 -15.11 14.13 -13.86
C SER A 159 -15.32 13.55 -15.26
N LYS A 160 -16.20 14.19 -16.03
CA LYS A 160 -16.36 13.86 -17.46
C LYS A 160 -15.06 14.14 -18.24
N PRO A 161 -14.87 13.51 -19.41
CA PRO A 161 -13.74 13.78 -20.29
C PRO A 161 -13.45 15.27 -20.50
N PRO A 162 -12.17 15.69 -20.49
CA PRO A 162 -11.80 17.09 -20.64
C PRO A 162 -12.05 17.58 -22.06
N ARG A 163 -12.50 18.83 -22.20
CA ARG A 163 -12.76 19.48 -23.51
C ARG A 163 -11.70 20.50 -23.93
N HIS A 164 -10.90 20.97 -22.97
CA HIS A 164 -9.92 22.04 -23.15
C HIS A 164 -8.58 21.64 -22.52
N PHE A 165 -7.48 22.18 -23.06
CA PHE A 165 -6.11 21.84 -22.69
C PHE A 165 -5.86 22.00 -21.18
N ARG A 166 -6.28 23.13 -20.60
CA ARG A 166 -6.12 23.38 -19.16
C ARG A 166 -6.92 22.40 -18.30
N THR A 167 -8.11 22.01 -18.74
CA THR A 167 -8.93 21.01 -18.04
C THR A 167 -8.30 19.63 -18.10
N ALA A 168 -7.71 19.25 -19.25
CA ALA A 168 -7.00 17.99 -19.39
C ALA A 168 -5.79 17.92 -18.44
N LEU A 169 -4.97 18.98 -18.39
CA LEU A 169 -3.87 19.09 -17.43
C LEU A 169 -4.34 19.01 -15.99
N GLY A 170 -5.43 19.69 -15.63
CA GLY A 170 -6.01 19.62 -14.30
C GLY A 170 -6.49 18.21 -13.91
N GLN A 171 -7.08 17.47 -14.86
CA GLN A 171 -7.46 16.08 -14.61
C GLN A 171 -6.23 15.17 -14.47
N VAL A 172 -5.17 15.38 -15.23
CA VAL A 172 -3.89 14.67 -15.05
C VAL A 172 -3.33 14.89 -13.65
N VAL A 173 -3.34 16.13 -13.15
CA VAL A 173 -2.91 16.44 -11.77
C VAL A 173 -3.74 15.63 -10.78
N ASN A 174 -5.08 15.74 -10.84
CA ASN A 174 -5.97 15.03 -9.92
C ASN A 174 -5.81 13.51 -10.00
N PHE A 175 -5.58 12.97 -11.20
CA PHE A 175 -5.31 11.56 -11.42
C PHE A 175 -4.05 11.13 -10.68
N PHE A 176 -2.92 11.81 -10.90
CA PHE A 176 -1.67 11.47 -10.21
C PHE A 176 -1.78 11.59 -8.69
N PHE A 177 -2.43 12.63 -8.19
CA PHE A 177 -2.64 12.81 -6.74
C PHE A 177 -3.53 11.75 -6.11
N THR A 178 -4.44 11.16 -6.88
CA THR A 178 -5.31 10.08 -6.41
C THR A 178 -4.59 8.74 -6.49
N ILE A 179 -4.01 8.40 -7.64
CA ILE A 179 -3.44 7.08 -7.90
C ILE A 179 -2.12 6.84 -7.16
N GLN A 180 -1.36 7.88 -6.81
CA GLN A 180 -0.25 7.70 -5.85
C GLN A 180 -0.73 7.12 -4.51
N GLY A 181 -2.03 7.21 -4.21
CA GLY A 181 -2.68 6.59 -3.06
C GLY A 181 -2.63 5.06 -3.09
N GLU A 182 -2.56 4.52 -4.30
CA GLU A 182 -2.81 3.12 -4.65
C GLU A 182 -1.55 2.43 -5.18
N SER A 183 -0.39 3.10 -5.14
CA SER A 183 0.91 2.55 -5.53
C SER A 183 2.02 3.06 -4.61
N ALA A 184 3.05 2.25 -4.40
CA ALA A 184 4.16 2.61 -3.51
C ALA A 184 5.14 3.62 -4.11
N GLY A 185 5.33 3.54 -5.42
CA GLY A 185 6.35 4.27 -6.17
C GLY A 185 5.75 5.16 -7.26
N ALA A 186 6.49 5.24 -8.37
CA ALA A 186 6.22 6.15 -9.46
C ALA A 186 4.89 5.87 -10.18
N VAL A 187 4.19 6.95 -10.51
CA VAL A 187 3.02 6.96 -11.39
C VAL A 187 3.37 7.71 -12.67
N ALA A 188 3.14 7.09 -13.83
CA ALA A 188 3.64 7.64 -15.09
C ALA A 188 2.58 7.74 -16.18
N PHE A 189 2.72 8.75 -17.05
CA PHE A 189 2.06 8.80 -18.35
C PHE A 189 3.10 8.79 -19.47
N SER A 190 2.78 8.09 -20.56
CA SER A 190 3.56 8.09 -21.79
C SER A 190 2.81 8.81 -22.92
N GLY A 191 3.55 9.33 -23.90
CA GLY A 191 2.98 10.11 -25.01
C GLY A 191 2.27 11.38 -24.54
N PHE A 192 2.78 12.02 -23.49
CA PHE A 192 2.11 13.15 -22.85
C PHE A 192 1.91 14.33 -23.80
N ASP A 193 2.94 14.66 -24.59
CA ASP A 193 2.87 15.65 -25.67
C ASP A 193 1.97 15.20 -26.81
N THR A 194 2.11 13.95 -27.27
CA THR A 194 1.31 13.38 -28.36
C THR A 194 -0.20 13.49 -28.09
N TYR A 195 -0.66 13.07 -26.91
CA TYR A 195 -2.09 13.06 -26.59
C TYR A 195 -2.65 14.43 -26.24
N LEU A 196 -1.83 15.38 -25.77
CA LEU A 196 -2.29 16.71 -25.38
C LEU A 196 -2.13 17.78 -26.48
N ALA A 197 -1.26 17.56 -27.47
CA ALA A 197 -1.09 18.47 -28.61
C ALA A 197 -2.41 18.77 -29.37
N PRO A 198 -3.34 17.82 -29.58
CA PRO A 198 -4.62 18.11 -30.21
C PRO A 198 -5.45 19.17 -29.48
N PHE A 199 -5.40 19.20 -28.14
CA PHE A 199 -6.11 20.22 -27.35
C PHE A 199 -5.56 21.62 -27.59
N ILE A 200 -4.24 21.77 -27.77
CA ILE A 200 -3.61 23.05 -28.10
C ILE A 200 -4.16 23.57 -29.44
N ARG A 201 -4.25 22.69 -30.44
CA ARG A 201 -4.77 23.03 -31.77
C ARG A 201 -6.28 23.31 -31.77
N TYR A 202 -7.03 22.55 -30.98
CA TYR A 202 -8.48 22.68 -30.83
C TYR A 202 -8.86 24.00 -30.15
N ASP A 203 -8.16 24.35 -29.06
CA ASP A 203 -8.37 25.59 -28.32
C ASP A 203 -7.76 26.83 -29.03
N GLY A 204 -6.95 26.62 -30.06
CA GLY A 204 -6.30 27.71 -30.80
C GLY A 204 -5.22 28.44 -30.00
N LEU A 205 -4.56 27.74 -29.07
CA LEU A 205 -3.64 28.36 -28.11
C LEU A 205 -2.31 28.75 -28.76
N GLY A 206 -1.87 29.97 -28.49
CA GLY A 206 -0.54 30.44 -28.84
C GLY A 206 0.54 29.96 -27.86
N PRO A 207 1.83 30.08 -28.21
CA PRO A 207 2.94 29.63 -27.37
C PRO A 207 2.95 30.20 -25.93
N LYS A 208 2.48 31.44 -25.76
CA LYS A 208 2.40 32.09 -24.45
C LYS A 208 1.36 31.42 -23.54
N GLU A 209 0.20 31.06 -24.10
CA GLU A 209 -0.90 30.42 -23.37
C GLU A 209 -0.55 28.99 -23.01
N VAL A 210 0.08 28.25 -23.94
CA VAL A 210 0.59 26.90 -23.68
C VAL A 210 1.63 26.92 -22.56
N ARG A 211 2.58 27.86 -22.60
CA ARG A 211 3.58 28.03 -21.53
C ARG A 211 2.94 28.33 -20.19
N GLN A 212 1.91 29.18 -20.16
CA GLN A 212 1.20 29.51 -18.92
C GLN A 212 0.46 28.29 -18.36
N ALA A 213 -0.23 27.53 -19.21
CA ALA A 213 -0.94 26.32 -18.79
C ALA A 213 0.02 25.23 -18.27
N LEU A 214 1.17 25.04 -18.92
CA LEU A 214 2.20 24.12 -18.44
C LEU A 214 2.87 24.61 -17.15
N GLN A 215 3.07 25.92 -16.98
CA GLN A 215 3.56 26.47 -15.70
C GLN A 215 2.60 26.14 -14.56
N GLU A 216 1.29 26.35 -14.77
CA GLU A 216 0.26 25.99 -13.77
C GLU A 216 0.27 24.50 -13.47
N PHE A 217 0.37 23.66 -14.51
CA PHE A 217 0.48 22.21 -14.34
C PHE A 217 1.69 21.82 -13.48
N ILE A 218 2.88 22.32 -13.82
CA ILE A 218 4.12 22.04 -13.08
C ILE A 218 4.00 22.51 -11.63
N PHE A 219 3.45 23.71 -11.40
CA PHE A 219 3.29 24.23 -10.05
C PHE A 219 2.35 23.36 -9.23
N ASN A 220 1.19 22.98 -9.77
CA ASN A 220 0.24 22.13 -9.08
C ASN A 220 0.78 20.71 -8.80
N MET A 221 1.57 20.14 -9.72
CA MET A 221 2.25 18.85 -9.49
C MET A 221 3.27 18.91 -8.35
N ASN A 222 3.81 20.10 -8.05
CA ASN A 222 4.85 20.30 -7.05
C ASN A 222 4.33 20.90 -5.73
N VAL A 223 3.00 20.97 -5.51
CA VAL A 223 2.44 21.33 -4.20
C VAL A 223 2.29 20.07 -3.33
N PRO A 224 2.96 19.97 -2.17
CA PRO A 224 2.80 18.84 -1.27
C PRO A 224 1.46 18.93 -0.51
N THR A 225 0.43 18.24 -0.99
CA THR A 225 -0.93 18.32 -0.43
C THR A 225 -1.38 17.06 0.34
N ARG A 226 -0.53 16.03 0.45
CA ARG A 226 -0.87 14.70 1.02
C ARG A 226 -0.25 14.43 2.42
N VAL A 227 -0.73 13.35 3.05
CA VAL A 227 -0.01 12.55 4.06
C VAL A 227 1.45 12.34 3.65
N GLY A 228 2.38 12.83 4.47
CA GLY A 228 3.83 12.80 4.30
C GLY A 228 4.38 14.16 3.86
N PHE A 229 3.54 15.12 3.46
CA PHE A 229 3.95 16.36 2.79
C PHE A 229 4.84 16.10 1.57
N GLN A 230 4.52 15.04 0.82
CA GLN A 230 5.22 14.67 -0.40
C GLN A 230 4.38 15.02 -1.62
N THR A 231 5.07 15.38 -2.70
CA THR A 231 4.49 15.49 -4.03
C THR A 231 4.43 14.10 -4.68
N PRO A 232 3.51 13.87 -5.61
CA PRO A 232 3.48 12.62 -6.36
C PRO A 232 4.80 12.39 -7.11
N PHE A 233 5.44 11.25 -6.88
CA PHE A 233 6.59 10.84 -7.68
C PHE A 233 6.08 10.47 -9.08
N THR A 234 6.27 11.37 -10.04
CA THR A 234 5.65 11.27 -11.36
C THR A 234 6.64 11.33 -12.50
N ASN A 235 6.34 10.57 -13.55
CA ASN A 235 7.11 10.56 -14.78
C ASN A 235 6.21 10.88 -15.97
N LEU A 236 6.64 11.83 -16.78
CA LEU A 236 6.02 12.16 -18.05
C LEU A 236 7.01 11.86 -19.16
N THR A 237 6.59 11.02 -20.11
CA THR A 237 7.39 10.75 -21.32
C THR A 237 6.84 11.58 -22.47
N MET A 238 7.74 12.27 -23.16
CA MET A 238 7.45 13.04 -24.37
C MET A 238 7.99 12.26 -25.58
N ASP A 239 7.17 12.10 -26.61
CA ASP A 239 7.56 11.39 -27.82
C ASP A 239 8.40 12.27 -28.76
N LEU A 240 8.20 13.60 -28.73
CA LEU A 240 8.75 14.63 -29.64
C LEU A 240 8.29 14.50 -31.10
N VAL A 241 8.21 13.26 -31.61
CA VAL A 241 7.66 12.90 -32.91
C VAL A 241 6.61 11.82 -32.66
N VAL A 242 5.39 12.08 -33.12
CA VAL A 242 4.26 11.16 -32.94
C VAL A 242 4.61 9.78 -33.53
N PRO A 243 4.50 8.69 -32.74
CA PRO A 243 4.79 7.35 -33.22
C PRO A 243 3.95 6.97 -34.44
N PRO A 244 4.52 6.31 -35.47
CA PRO A 244 3.77 5.90 -36.66
C PRO A 244 2.57 4.99 -36.36
N THR A 245 2.62 4.27 -35.23
CA THR A 245 1.52 3.40 -34.77
C THR A 245 0.25 4.17 -34.44
N LEU A 246 0.33 5.48 -34.17
CA LEU A 246 -0.81 6.34 -33.86
C LEU A 246 -1.31 7.11 -35.09
N ALA A 247 -0.71 6.92 -36.27
CA ALA A 247 -1.04 7.73 -37.46
C ALA A 247 -2.48 7.53 -37.97
N SER A 248 -3.08 6.37 -37.72
CA SER A 248 -4.47 6.06 -38.08
C SER A 248 -5.47 6.27 -36.94
N GLU A 249 -4.99 6.67 -35.77
CA GLU A 249 -5.84 6.86 -34.59
C GLU A 249 -6.49 8.24 -34.61
N HIS A 250 -7.71 8.31 -34.05
CA HIS A 250 -8.43 9.57 -33.91
C HIS A 250 -7.89 10.34 -32.71
N VAL A 251 -7.93 11.67 -32.78
CA VAL A 251 -7.66 12.50 -31.61
C VAL A 251 -8.90 12.52 -30.70
N ILE A 252 -8.71 12.54 -29.39
CA ILE A 252 -9.83 12.53 -28.43
C ILE A 252 -10.02 13.92 -27.83
N ILE A 253 -11.20 14.50 -28.01
CA ILE A 253 -11.60 15.78 -27.38
C ILE A 253 -12.97 15.60 -26.73
N GLY A 254 -13.07 15.85 -25.43
CA GLY A 254 -14.34 15.71 -24.71
C GLY A 254 -14.89 14.29 -24.69
N GLY A 255 -14.04 13.28 -24.81
CA GLY A 255 -14.42 11.87 -24.87
C GLY A 255 -14.89 11.39 -26.24
N GLU A 256 -14.78 12.23 -27.26
CA GLU A 256 -15.21 11.92 -28.62
C GLU A 256 -13.99 11.79 -29.56
N PRO A 257 -13.90 10.70 -30.34
CA PRO A 257 -12.94 10.59 -31.43
C PRO A 257 -13.20 11.64 -32.52
N ARG A 258 -12.14 12.31 -32.97
CA ARG A 258 -12.16 13.32 -34.03
C ARG A 258 -11.03 13.09 -35.03
N LEU A 259 -11.31 13.44 -36.28
CA LEU A 259 -10.34 13.48 -37.38
C LEU A 259 -9.57 14.80 -37.38
#